data_AF-A0A933LAC4-F1
#
_entry.id   AF-A0A933LAC4-F1
#
_cell.length_a   1.000
_cell.length_b   1.000
_cell.length_c   1.000
_cell.angle_alpha   90.00
_cell.angle_beta   90.00
_cell.angle_gamma   90.00
#
_symmetry.space_group_name_H-M   'P 1'
#
loop_
_entity.id
_entity.type
_entity.pdbx_description
1 polymer ?
#
loop_
_entity_poly.entity_id
_entity_poly.type
_entity_poly.pdbx_seq_one_letter_code
_entity_poly.pdbx_strand_id
1 'polypeptide(L)'
;MSRIGSVGGVPVRVPESSGPVEQLLEFAATYNAYETFARTPNELERIVMPIYDAISRSGQVPDWLGIDLARAVLFCAYRADHFGGGYGPYEPMRTLVEAIRQMSGGWVDRRAAAQTSEPPNAREADEFVDTAEYSEDAIYRWWFRRRWAHGPTLCFIGLNPATGDTDGKPRPTLRRVVGWARREGCGSVVVVNLFAYRATKPDDLLHATVDIVGEQTDDVIRRESSDAAITLVAWGSHRLATSRASIVLPLLRHPVCVGITKSGSPSHPLFMPAAARFKPYP
;
A
#
# COMPACT_ATOMS: atom_id res chain seq x y z
N MET A 1 -43.01 27.32 -4.48
CA MET A 1 -42.12 26.46 -5.29
C MET A 1 -40.68 26.76 -4.89
N SER A 2 -40.20 26.09 -3.84
CA SER A 2 -38.88 26.37 -3.26
C SER A 2 -37.77 25.71 -4.09
N ARG A 3 -36.78 26.53 -4.46
CA ARG A 3 -35.48 26.10 -4.98
C ARG A 3 -34.78 25.25 -3.91
N ILE A 4 -34.43 24.02 -4.25
CA ILE A 4 -33.49 23.21 -3.46
C ILE A 4 -32.10 23.75 -3.79
N GLY A 5 -31.50 24.49 -2.85
CA GLY A 5 -30.16 25.02 -2.98
C GLY A 5 -29.14 23.87 -2.97
N SER A 6 -28.43 23.72 -4.09
CA SER A 6 -27.17 22.99 -4.16
C SER A 6 -26.18 23.62 -3.17
N VAL A 7 -25.66 22.82 -2.24
CA VAL A 7 -24.54 23.23 -1.38
C VAL A 7 -23.27 23.20 -2.23
N GLY A 8 -23.09 24.24 -3.05
CA GLY A 8 -21.98 24.35 -4.00
C GLY A 8 -20.68 24.74 -3.31
N GLY A 9 -19.70 23.85 -3.29
CA GLY A 9 -18.32 24.21 -2.94
C GLY A 9 -17.70 25.16 -3.97
N VAL A 10 -16.67 25.91 -3.57
CA VAL A 10 -15.92 26.82 -4.47
C VAL A 10 -15.43 26.07 -5.70
N PRO A 11 -15.79 26.45 -6.95
CA PRO A 11 -15.37 25.78 -8.17
C PRO A 11 -13.86 25.60 -8.26
N VAL A 12 -13.42 24.46 -8.78
CA VAL A 12 -12.00 24.13 -8.96
C VAL A 12 -11.60 24.46 -10.39
N ARG A 13 -10.51 25.22 -10.54
CA ARG A 13 -9.92 25.49 -11.85
C ARG A 13 -9.24 24.23 -12.38
N VAL A 14 -9.52 23.87 -13.63
CA VAL A 14 -8.81 22.80 -14.33
C VAL A 14 -7.44 23.34 -14.76
N PRO A 15 -6.32 22.69 -14.43
CA PRO A 15 -4.99 23.15 -14.83
C PRO A 15 -4.79 23.06 -16.35
N GLU A 16 -3.71 23.66 -16.85
CA GLU A 16 -3.27 23.43 -18.23
C GLU A 16 -2.70 22.01 -18.34
N SER A 17 -3.10 21.27 -19.37
CA SER A 17 -2.65 19.89 -19.60
C SER A 17 -1.14 19.78 -19.85
N SER A 18 -0.49 20.86 -20.29
CA SER A 18 0.96 20.98 -20.47
C SER A 18 1.72 21.40 -19.20
N GLY A 19 1.03 21.69 -18.10
CA GLY A 19 1.63 22.14 -16.85
C GLY A 19 2.44 21.05 -16.10
N PRO A 20 3.06 21.42 -14.97
CA PRO A 20 3.76 20.47 -14.09
C PRO A 20 2.83 19.33 -13.66
N VAL A 21 3.36 18.12 -13.54
CA VAL A 21 2.58 16.92 -13.18
C VAL A 21 1.96 17.09 -11.79
N GLU A 22 2.66 17.77 -10.89
CA GLU A 22 2.23 18.09 -9.54
C GLU A 22 0.90 18.83 -9.54
N GLN A 23 0.69 19.79 -10.46
CA GLN A 23 -0.57 20.51 -10.57
C GLN A 23 -1.72 19.62 -11.07
N LEU A 24 -1.41 18.66 -11.94
CA LEU A 24 -2.40 17.68 -12.40
C LEU A 24 -2.80 16.74 -11.26
N LEU A 25 -1.84 16.33 -10.44
CA LEU A 25 -2.05 15.49 -9.25
C LEU A 25 -2.86 16.23 -8.17
N GLU A 26 -2.53 17.49 -7.90
CA GLU A 26 -3.31 18.36 -7.02
C GLU A 26 -4.76 18.49 -7.51
N PHE A 27 -4.95 18.72 -8.82
CA PHE A 27 -6.28 18.75 -9.41
C PHE A 27 -7.02 17.41 -9.27
N ALA A 28 -6.34 16.29 -9.53
CA ALA A 28 -6.92 14.95 -9.36
C ALA A 28 -7.34 14.67 -7.91
N ALA A 29 -6.58 15.15 -6.93
CA ALA A 29 -6.88 15.02 -5.50
C ALA A 29 -8.13 15.81 -5.07
N THR A 30 -8.61 16.76 -5.88
CA THR A 30 -9.85 17.51 -5.59
C THR A 30 -11.14 16.71 -5.80
N TYR A 31 -11.04 15.46 -6.26
CA TYR A 31 -12.18 14.59 -6.50
C TYR A 31 -12.07 13.33 -5.66
N ASN A 32 -13.17 12.87 -5.05
CA ASN A 32 -13.22 11.57 -4.37
C ASN A 32 -14.13 10.62 -5.15
N ALA A 33 -13.54 9.73 -5.95
CA ALA A 33 -14.34 8.82 -6.79
C ALA A 33 -15.17 7.82 -5.98
N TYR A 34 -14.86 7.62 -4.69
CA TYR A 34 -15.61 6.69 -3.85
C TYR A 34 -17.02 7.16 -3.51
N GLU A 35 -17.25 8.47 -3.54
CA GLU A 35 -18.57 9.01 -3.22
C GLU A 35 -19.59 8.73 -4.33
N THR A 36 -19.11 8.55 -5.56
CA THR A 36 -19.97 8.44 -6.75
C THR A 36 -19.95 7.03 -7.35
N PHE A 37 -18.80 6.36 -7.40
CA PHE A 37 -18.64 5.18 -8.26
C PHE A 37 -18.41 3.85 -7.53
N ALA A 38 -17.82 3.85 -6.33
CA ALA A 38 -17.40 2.62 -5.66
C ALA A 38 -17.14 2.83 -4.17
N ARG A 39 -17.22 1.80 -3.32
CA ARG A 39 -16.91 1.95 -1.88
C ARG A 39 -15.52 1.45 -1.51
N THR A 40 -14.86 0.74 -2.44
CA THR A 40 -13.54 0.16 -2.20
C THR A 40 -12.58 0.42 -3.37
N PRO A 41 -11.25 0.37 -3.14
CA PRO A 41 -10.26 0.50 -4.20
C PRO A 41 -10.44 -0.50 -5.35
N ASN A 42 -10.67 -1.78 -5.03
CA ASN A 42 -10.83 -2.83 -6.03
C ASN A 42 -12.09 -2.65 -6.90
N GLU A 43 -13.20 -2.19 -6.30
CA GLU A 43 -14.41 -1.87 -7.07
C GLU A 43 -14.16 -0.72 -8.03
N LEU A 44 -13.47 0.33 -7.56
CA LEU A 44 -13.15 1.48 -8.38
C LEU A 44 -12.23 1.08 -9.53
N GLU A 45 -11.16 0.34 -9.27
CA GLU A 45 -10.21 -0.14 -10.30
C GLU A 45 -10.91 -0.93 -11.40
N ARG A 46 -11.88 -1.80 -11.06
CA ARG A 46 -12.66 -2.55 -12.06
C ARG A 46 -13.47 -1.66 -13.00
N ILE A 47 -13.85 -0.46 -12.56
CA ILE A 47 -14.59 0.52 -13.34
C ILE A 47 -13.62 1.34 -14.20
N VAL A 48 -12.53 1.86 -13.62
CA VAL A 48 -11.70 2.87 -14.27
C VAL A 48 -10.53 2.30 -15.08
N MET A 49 -10.01 1.12 -14.74
CA MET A 49 -8.84 0.55 -15.43
C MET A 49 -9.09 0.24 -16.91
N PRO A 50 -10.24 -0.33 -17.33
CA PRO A 50 -10.50 -0.52 -18.77
C PRO A 50 -10.50 0.80 -19.57
N ILE A 51 -10.92 1.89 -18.93
CA ILE A 51 -10.95 3.23 -19.53
C ILE A 51 -9.54 3.81 -19.61
N TYR A 52 -8.79 3.73 -18.51
CA TYR A 52 -7.39 4.14 -18.46
C TYR A 52 -6.56 3.41 -19.52
N ASP A 53 -6.73 2.10 -19.64
CA ASP A 53 -6.05 1.27 -20.63
C ASP A 53 -6.44 1.63 -22.07
N ALA A 54 -7.72 1.93 -22.32
CA ALA A 54 -8.19 2.38 -23.62
C ALA A 54 -7.51 3.69 -24.03
N ILE A 55 -7.50 4.68 -23.12
CA ILE A 55 -6.86 5.99 -23.34
C ILE A 55 -5.35 5.83 -23.52
N SER A 56 -4.71 4.99 -22.71
CA SER A 56 -3.26 4.74 -22.78
C SER A 56 -2.84 4.11 -24.11
N ARG A 57 -3.71 3.31 -24.74
CA ARG A 57 -3.46 2.73 -26.07
C ARG A 57 -3.76 3.68 -27.22
N SER A 58 -4.84 4.46 -27.13
CA SER A 58 -5.31 5.30 -28.23
C SER A 58 -4.76 6.72 -28.21
N GLY A 59 -4.33 7.21 -27.03
CA GLY A 59 -4.06 8.62 -26.78
C GLY A 59 -5.32 9.51 -26.83
N GLN A 60 -6.51 8.91 -26.86
CA GLN A 60 -7.78 9.59 -27.08
C GLN A 60 -8.80 9.27 -25.98
N VAL A 61 -9.54 10.29 -25.56
CA VAL A 61 -10.67 10.13 -24.62
C VAL A 61 -11.91 9.68 -25.40
N PRO A 62 -12.61 8.62 -24.96
CA PRO A 62 -13.85 8.19 -25.61
C PRO A 62 -14.94 9.27 -25.54
N ASP A 63 -15.70 9.48 -26.62
CA ASP A 63 -16.73 10.53 -26.72
C ASP A 63 -17.86 10.41 -25.67
N TRP A 64 -18.08 9.19 -25.16
CA TRP A 64 -19.07 8.94 -24.11
C TRP A 64 -18.56 9.24 -22.70
N LEU A 65 -17.26 9.53 -22.53
CA LEU A 65 -16.65 9.71 -21.22
C LEU A 65 -16.99 11.09 -20.64
N GLY A 66 -17.94 11.14 -19.72
CA GLY A 66 -18.29 12.35 -18.98
C GLY A 66 -17.24 12.79 -17.95
N ILE A 67 -17.34 14.05 -17.51
CA ILE A 67 -16.41 14.72 -16.58
C ILE A 67 -16.21 13.91 -15.28
N ASP A 68 -17.27 13.39 -14.67
CA ASP A 68 -17.16 12.66 -13.39
C ASP A 68 -16.33 11.38 -13.52
N LEU A 69 -16.54 10.61 -14.59
CA LEU A 69 -15.81 9.36 -14.81
C LEU A 69 -14.37 9.63 -15.23
N ALA A 70 -14.11 10.70 -16.00
CA ALA A 70 -12.76 11.19 -16.29
C ALA A 70 -12.03 11.60 -15.00
N ARG A 71 -12.69 12.31 -14.10
CA ARG A 71 -12.14 12.67 -12.77
C ARG A 71 -11.93 11.46 -11.87
N ALA A 72 -12.76 10.42 -11.99
CA ALA A 72 -12.55 9.16 -11.28
C ALA A 72 -11.30 8.41 -11.76
N VAL A 73 -11.02 8.41 -13.07
CA VAL A 73 -9.78 7.87 -13.63
C VAL A 73 -8.56 8.65 -13.11
N LEU A 74 -8.62 9.99 -13.12
CA LEU A 74 -7.57 10.85 -12.57
C LEU A 74 -7.34 10.60 -11.07
N PHE A 75 -8.39 10.47 -10.28
CA PHE A 75 -8.30 10.14 -8.85
C PHE A 75 -7.60 8.79 -8.62
N CYS A 76 -7.89 7.79 -9.47
CA CYS A 76 -7.21 6.50 -9.37
C CYS A 76 -5.72 6.59 -9.74
N ALA A 77 -5.37 7.39 -10.76
CA ALA A 77 -3.97 7.67 -11.12
C ALA A 77 -3.22 8.39 -9.99
N TYR A 78 -3.85 9.41 -9.38
CA TYR A 78 -3.34 10.08 -8.18
C TYR A 78 -3.10 9.10 -7.04
N ARG A 79 -4.04 8.18 -6.78
CA ARG A 79 -3.87 7.16 -5.74
C ARG A 79 -2.76 6.17 -6.06
N ALA A 80 -2.60 5.76 -7.31
CA ALA A 80 -1.50 4.88 -7.72
C ALA A 80 -0.14 5.57 -7.54
N ASP A 81 -0.05 6.85 -7.88
CA ASP A 81 1.14 7.68 -7.68
C ASP A 81 1.49 7.82 -6.18
N HIS A 82 0.51 8.20 -5.35
CA HIS A 82 0.71 8.44 -3.91
C HIS A 82 0.84 7.17 -3.05
N PHE A 83 0.21 6.05 -3.44
CA PHE A 83 0.13 4.84 -2.61
C PHE A 83 0.74 3.59 -3.27
N GLY A 84 1.13 3.65 -4.53
CA GLY A 84 1.63 2.52 -5.33
C GLY A 84 3.04 2.69 -5.93
N GLY A 85 3.69 3.84 -5.72
CA GLY A 85 5.07 4.10 -6.14
C GLY A 85 5.24 4.25 -7.65
N GLY A 86 4.74 5.37 -8.22
CA GLY A 86 4.76 5.71 -9.66
C GLY A 86 6.07 5.35 -10.40
N TYR A 87 6.10 5.15 -11.72
CA TYR A 87 5.54 6.01 -12.77
C TYR A 87 5.03 5.17 -13.96
N GLY A 88 3.75 5.32 -14.31
CA GLY A 88 3.27 5.07 -15.67
C GLY A 88 3.40 6.36 -16.51
N PRO A 89 3.23 6.33 -17.83
CA PRO A 89 3.22 7.55 -18.62
C PRO A 89 2.14 8.50 -18.10
N TYR A 90 2.50 9.77 -17.91
CA TYR A 90 1.53 10.82 -17.52
C TYR A 90 0.68 11.31 -18.70
N GLU A 91 0.97 10.84 -19.91
CA GLU A 91 0.20 11.22 -21.10
C GLU A 91 -1.31 10.99 -20.95
N PRO A 92 -1.81 9.84 -20.46
CA PRO A 92 -3.24 9.67 -20.22
C PRO A 92 -3.82 10.69 -19.24
N MET A 93 -3.03 11.11 -18.25
CA MET A 93 -3.43 12.14 -17.29
C MET A 93 -3.58 13.49 -17.97
N ARG A 94 -2.63 13.86 -18.84
CA ARG A 94 -2.68 15.10 -19.64
C ARG A 94 -3.86 15.08 -20.60
N THR A 95 -4.09 13.96 -21.29
CA THR A 95 -5.24 13.79 -22.20
C THR A 95 -6.56 13.94 -21.45
N LEU A 96 -6.68 13.36 -20.25
CA LEU A 96 -7.89 13.48 -19.42
C LEU A 96 -8.11 14.91 -18.91
N VAL A 97 -7.05 15.59 -18.46
CA VAL A 97 -7.13 17.00 -18.01
C VAL A 97 -7.57 17.90 -19.15
N GLU A 98 -7.00 17.72 -20.35
CA GLU A 98 -7.38 18.49 -21.54
C GLU A 98 -8.85 18.27 -21.89
N ALA A 99 -9.30 17.00 -21.93
CA ALA A 99 -10.69 16.69 -22.21
C ALA A 99 -11.66 17.28 -21.17
N ILE A 100 -11.32 17.19 -19.87
CA ILE A 100 -12.11 17.81 -18.81
C ILE A 100 -12.18 19.33 -19.01
N ARG A 101 -11.05 19.97 -19.33
CA ARG A 101 -10.98 21.40 -19.57
C ARG A 101 -11.89 21.82 -20.73
N GLN A 102 -11.87 21.08 -21.84
CA GLN A 102 -12.72 21.32 -23.01
C GLN A 102 -14.20 21.11 -22.69
N MET A 103 -14.55 20.03 -21.99
CA MET A 103 -15.94 19.74 -21.59
C MET A 103 -16.49 20.75 -20.59
N SER A 104 -15.64 21.31 -19.73
CA SER A 104 -16.07 22.10 -18.57
C SER A 104 -15.84 23.61 -18.71
N GLY A 105 -15.20 24.07 -19.80
CA GLY A 105 -14.80 25.46 -19.96
C GLY A 105 -13.71 25.90 -18.96
N GLY A 106 -12.91 24.96 -18.45
CA GLY A 106 -11.80 25.22 -17.54
C GLY A 106 -12.14 25.28 -16.05
N TRP A 107 -13.39 25.01 -15.67
CA TRP A 107 -13.84 24.97 -14.27
C TRP A 107 -14.71 23.75 -14.02
N VAL A 108 -14.60 23.14 -12.84
CA VAL A 108 -15.48 22.04 -12.40
C VAL A 108 -16.03 22.34 -11.02
N ASP A 109 -17.27 21.93 -10.77
CA ASP A 109 -17.86 22.05 -9.45
C ASP A 109 -17.04 21.27 -8.43
N ARG A 110 -16.77 21.91 -7.29
CA ARG A 110 -16.26 21.21 -6.12
C ARG A 110 -17.42 20.45 -5.51
N ARG A 111 -17.74 19.29 -6.08
CA ARG A 111 -18.36 18.24 -5.27
C ARG A 111 -17.43 18.04 -4.09
N ALA A 112 -17.96 18.24 -2.90
CA ALA A 112 -17.16 18.29 -1.71
C ALA A 112 -16.28 17.04 -1.66
N ALA A 113 -14.97 17.18 -1.93
CA ALA A 113 -14.02 16.50 -1.08
C ALA A 113 -14.32 17.06 0.30
N ALA A 114 -15.25 16.41 1.02
CA ALA A 114 -15.48 16.71 2.41
C ALA A 114 -14.09 16.74 3.02
N GLN A 115 -13.80 17.79 3.81
CA GLN A 115 -12.67 17.77 4.72
C GLN A 115 -12.62 16.36 5.29
N THR A 116 -11.56 15.66 4.93
CA THR A 116 -11.29 14.25 5.16
C THR A 116 -12.18 13.65 6.24
N SER A 117 -13.33 13.08 5.86
CA SER A 117 -13.70 11.82 6.48
C SER A 117 -12.99 10.79 5.64
N GLU A 118 -11.89 10.29 6.19
CA GLU A 118 -11.17 9.16 5.62
C GLU A 118 -12.18 8.08 5.18
N PRO A 119 -11.91 7.34 4.08
CA PRO A 119 -12.69 6.13 3.77
C PRO A 119 -12.81 5.31 5.06
N PRO A 120 -13.94 4.64 5.36
CA PRO A 120 -14.25 4.09 6.68
C PRO A 120 -13.11 3.23 7.22
N ASN A 121 -12.21 3.89 7.94
CA ASN A 121 -11.00 3.38 8.55
C ASN A 121 -10.29 4.41 9.43
N ALA A 122 -10.81 5.64 9.59
CA ALA A 122 -10.61 6.42 10.80
C ALA A 122 -11.45 5.81 11.94
N ARG A 123 -11.11 4.58 12.35
CA ARG A 123 -11.15 4.32 13.80
C ARG A 123 -10.15 5.31 14.40
N GLU A 124 -10.47 5.92 15.53
CA GLU A 124 -9.55 6.78 16.31
C GLU A 124 -8.11 6.36 16.04
N ALA A 125 -7.24 7.30 15.63
CA ALA A 125 -5.84 6.99 15.38
C ALA A 125 -5.31 6.23 16.60
N ASP A 126 -5.27 4.90 16.48
CA ASP A 126 -4.95 4.03 17.60
C ASP A 126 -3.56 4.47 18.04
N GLU A 127 -3.46 5.03 19.24
CA GLU A 127 -2.17 5.46 19.76
C GLU A 127 -1.24 4.25 19.72
N PHE A 128 -0.14 4.37 18.99
CA PHE A 128 0.83 3.31 18.85
C PHE A 128 2.24 3.87 19.01
N VAL A 129 3.13 3.02 19.50
CA VAL A 129 4.55 3.29 19.60
C VAL A 129 5.27 2.40 18.60
N ASP A 130 6.01 3.03 17.70
CA ASP A 130 6.94 2.36 16.79
C ASP A 130 8.35 2.39 17.39
N THR A 131 9.01 1.24 17.39
CA THR A 131 10.42 1.08 17.79
C THR A 131 11.11 0.21 16.76
N ALA A 132 12.41 0.39 16.55
CA ALA A 132 13.17 -0.41 15.62
C ALA A 132 14.64 -0.43 16.03
N GLU A 133 15.35 -1.46 15.58
CA GLU A 133 16.78 -1.56 15.75
C GLU A 133 17.44 -1.72 14.38
N TYR A 134 18.48 -0.92 14.16
CA TYR A 134 19.26 -0.88 12.93
C TYR A 134 20.73 -1.13 13.27
N SER A 135 21.53 -1.52 12.28
CA SER A 135 22.98 -1.40 12.37
C SER A 135 23.40 0.07 12.50
N GLU A 136 24.63 0.32 12.97
CA GLU A 136 25.15 1.69 13.15
C GLU A 136 25.12 2.52 11.87
N ASP A 137 25.41 1.89 10.74
CA ASP A 137 25.36 2.48 9.38
C ASP A 137 23.94 2.48 8.77
N ALA A 138 22.96 1.95 9.50
CA ALA A 138 21.59 1.75 9.08
C ALA A 138 21.42 0.96 7.78
N ILE A 139 22.42 0.18 7.34
CA ILE A 139 22.30 -0.72 6.19
C ILE A 139 21.32 -1.86 6.49
N TYR A 140 21.32 -2.33 7.74
CA TYR A 140 20.47 -3.41 8.21
C TYR A 140 19.38 -2.90 9.14
N ARG A 141 18.21 -3.53 9.06
CA ARG A 141 17.16 -3.43 10.08
C ARG A 141 16.97 -4.81 10.71
N TRP A 142 17.34 -4.94 11.98
CA TRP A 142 17.22 -6.20 12.72
C TRP A 142 15.77 -6.52 13.02
N TRP A 143 15.01 -5.53 13.51
CA TRP A 143 13.58 -5.65 13.74
C TRP A 143 12.89 -4.28 13.75
N PHE A 144 11.58 -4.30 13.53
CA PHE A 144 10.69 -3.17 13.73
C PHE A 144 9.48 -3.63 14.54
N ARG A 145 9.04 -2.87 15.54
CA ARG A 145 7.89 -3.21 16.38
C ARG A 145 6.91 -2.05 16.44
N ARG A 146 5.63 -2.37 16.23
CA ARG A 146 4.51 -1.48 16.48
C ARG A 146 3.66 -2.04 17.62
N ARG A 147 3.50 -1.29 18.70
CA ARG A 147 2.66 -1.64 19.86
C ARG A 147 1.54 -0.62 20.02
N TRP A 148 0.31 -1.11 20.17
CA TRP A 148 -0.88 -0.27 20.41
C TRP A 148 -1.61 -0.63 21.72
N ALA A 149 -1.28 -1.78 22.32
CA ALA A 149 -1.81 -2.20 23.61
C ALA A 149 -0.82 -3.15 24.30
N HIS A 150 -1.08 -3.42 25.58
CA HIS A 150 -0.46 -4.55 26.27
C HIS A 150 -1.00 -5.89 25.71
N GLY A 151 -0.27 -6.98 25.94
CA GLY A 151 -0.68 -8.32 25.55
C GLY A 151 0.27 -9.00 24.56
N PRO A 152 -0.19 -10.08 23.90
CA PRO A 152 0.68 -10.91 23.07
C PRO A 152 1.16 -10.18 21.82
N THR A 153 2.29 -10.64 21.29
CA THR A 153 2.92 -10.14 20.07
C THR A 153 2.71 -11.12 18.93
N LEU A 154 2.39 -10.61 17.74
CA LEU A 154 2.55 -11.36 16.50
C LEU A 154 3.95 -11.06 15.91
N CYS A 155 4.75 -12.09 15.67
CA CYS A 155 5.99 -12.00 14.91
C CYS A 155 5.66 -12.20 13.42
N PHE A 156 5.90 -11.18 12.61
CA PHE A 156 5.74 -11.21 11.17
C PHE A 156 7.11 -11.34 10.50
N ILE A 157 7.26 -12.39 9.68
CA ILE A 157 8.50 -12.67 8.94
C ILE A 157 8.27 -12.35 7.46
N GLY A 158 8.83 -11.23 7.01
CA GLY A 158 8.83 -10.76 5.63
C GLY A 158 10.11 -11.11 4.88
N LEU A 159 10.24 -10.61 3.64
CA LEU A 159 11.43 -10.87 2.81
C LEU A 159 12.61 -10.00 3.22
N ASN A 160 12.50 -8.68 3.03
CA ASN A 160 13.51 -7.68 3.36
C ASN A 160 12.84 -6.38 3.85
N PRO A 161 13.53 -5.58 4.68
CA PRO A 161 13.06 -4.27 5.09
C PRO A 161 13.14 -3.25 3.95
N ALA A 162 12.22 -2.29 3.97
CA ALA A 162 12.25 -1.16 3.05
C ALA A 162 13.18 -0.06 3.59
N THR A 163 13.58 0.88 2.75
CA THR A 163 14.37 2.04 3.19
C THR A 163 13.50 3.12 3.88
N GLY A 164 12.21 3.18 3.55
CA GLY A 164 11.26 4.21 4.04
C GLY A 164 10.49 3.87 5.32
N ASP A 165 10.99 3.00 6.20
CA ASP A 165 10.21 2.57 7.37
C ASP A 165 9.84 3.69 8.36
N THR A 166 10.51 4.84 8.30
CA THR A 166 10.30 6.00 9.19
C THR A 166 9.89 7.27 8.44
N ASP A 167 9.64 7.20 7.13
CA ASP A 167 9.42 8.38 6.28
C ASP A 167 7.96 8.89 6.25
N GLY A 168 7.09 8.30 7.06
CA GLY A 168 5.67 8.65 7.13
C GLY A 168 4.82 8.10 5.98
N LYS A 169 5.40 7.37 5.02
CA LYS A 169 4.62 6.79 3.91
C LYS A 169 3.66 5.70 4.38
N PRO A 170 2.53 5.53 3.69
CA PRO A 170 1.61 4.43 3.92
C PRO A 170 2.32 3.07 3.87
N ARG A 171 2.16 2.26 4.91
CA ARG A 171 2.71 0.89 5.01
C ARG A 171 1.59 -0.15 4.83
N PRO A 172 1.16 -0.46 3.60
CA PRO A 172 -0.01 -1.31 3.37
C PRO A 172 0.19 -2.75 3.88
N THR A 173 1.40 -3.29 3.79
CA THR A 173 1.75 -4.60 4.35
C THR A 173 1.61 -4.59 5.87
N LEU A 174 2.20 -3.59 6.55
CA LEU A 174 2.08 -3.45 8.00
C LEU A 174 0.62 -3.28 8.43
N ARG A 175 -0.15 -2.45 7.72
CA ARG A 175 -1.59 -2.26 7.99
C ARG A 175 -2.37 -3.57 7.91
N ARG A 176 -2.11 -4.39 6.88
CA ARG A 176 -2.74 -5.71 6.71
C ARG A 176 -2.40 -6.64 7.88
N VAL A 177 -1.13 -6.70 8.26
CA VAL A 177 -0.63 -7.55 9.35
C VAL A 177 -1.15 -7.10 10.71
N VAL A 178 -1.19 -5.79 10.99
CA VAL A 178 -1.79 -5.23 12.22
C VAL A 178 -3.28 -5.59 12.32
N GLY A 179 -4.02 -5.50 11.22
CA GLY A 179 -5.42 -5.92 11.19
C GLY A 179 -5.61 -7.38 11.55
N TRP A 180 -4.73 -8.27 11.06
CA TRP A 180 -4.73 -9.68 11.45
C TRP A 180 -4.33 -9.89 12.90
N ALA A 181 -3.26 -9.24 13.37
CA ALA A 181 -2.78 -9.33 14.74
C ALA A 181 -3.87 -8.91 15.75
N ARG A 182 -4.58 -7.81 15.48
CA ARG A 182 -5.72 -7.36 16.32
C ARG A 182 -6.85 -8.39 16.35
N ARG A 183 -7.18 -8.99 15.20
CA ARG A 183 -8.21 -10.02 15.12
C ARG A 183 -7.85 -11.25 15.96
N GLU A 184 -6.58 -11.60 16.05
CA GLU A 184 -6.08 -12.70 16.88
C GLU A 184 -5.77 -12.29 18.34
N GLY A 185 -6.14 -11.07 18.76
CA GLY A 185 -5.99 -10.62 20.15
C GLY A 185 -4.61 -10.12 20.54
N CYS A 186 -3.72 -9.83 19.57
CA CYS A 186 -2.40 -9.26 19.86
C CYS A 186 -2.48 -7.75 20.19
N GLY A 187 -1.57 -7.31 21.07
CA GLY A 187 -1.33 -5.90 21.41
C GLY A 187 -0.18 -5.27 20.62
N SER A 188 0.61 -6.09 19.91
CA SER A 188 1.70 -5.61 19.06
C SER A 188 2.06 -6.54 17.90
N VAL A 189 2.77 -5.99 16.93
CA VAL A 189 3.46 -6.73 15.87
C VAL A 189 4.95 -6.41 15.95
N VAL A 190 5.78 -7.44 15.93
CA VAL A 190 7.21 -7.32 15.59
C VAL A 190 7.42 -7.84 14.18
N VAL A 191 8.21 -7.12 13.39
CA VAL A 191 8.55 -7.41 12.02
C VAL A 191 10.03 -7.75 11.99
N VAL A 192 10.31 -8.96 11.53
CA VAL A 192 11.65 -9.43 11.18
C VAL A 192 11.62 -9.88 9.71
N ASN A 193 12.79 -10.09 9.13
CA ASN A 193 12.91 -10.37 7.70
C ASN A 193 13.91 -11.50 7.47
N LEU A 194 13.70 -12.28 6.40
CA LEU A 194 14.67 -13.29 5.98
C LEU A 194 16.06 -12.68 5.74
N PHE A 195 16.09 -11.44 5.24
CA PHE A 195 17.27 -10.62 4.98
C PHE A 195 17.13 -9.30 5.72
N ALA A 196 18.11 -8.90 6.52
CA ALA A 196 18.05 -7.62 7.24
C ALA A 196 18.48 -6.42 6.37
N TYR A 197 19.11 -6.66 5.22
CA TYR A 197 19.54 -5.58 4.32
C TYR A 197 18.34 -4.78 3.80
N ARG A 198 18.40 -3.46 3.99
CA ARG A 198 17.33 -2.53 3.60
C ARG A 198 17.40 -2.23 2.12
N ALA A 199 16.32 -2.56 1.43
CA ALA A 199 16.15 -2.30 0.01
C ALA A 199 14.70 -1.96 -0.31
N THR A 200 14.48 -0.95 -1.15
CA THR A 200 13.13 -0.56 -1.56
C THR A 200 12.50 -1.61 -2.46
N LYS A 201 13.28 -2.16 -3.41
CA LYS A 201 12.82 -3.23 -4.29
C LYS A 201 13.47 -4.55 -3.87
N PRO A 202 12.70 -5.64 -3.73
CA PRO A 202 13.25 -6.96 -3.43
C PRO A 202 14.37 -7.41 -4.37
N ASP A 203 14.30 -7.05 -5.66
CA ASP A 203 15.32 -7.42 -6.64
C ASP A 203 16.69 -6.76 -6.39
N ASP A 204 16.74 -5.65 -5.64
CA ASP A 204 17.99 -5.00 -5.28
C ASP A 204 18.86 -5.89 -4.37
N LEU A 205 18.26 -6.88 -3.68
CA LEU A 205 19.00 -7.89 -2.89
C LEU A 205 20.02 -8.66 -3.73
N LEU A 206 19.81 -8.79 -5.04
CA LEU A 206 20.70 -9.55 -5.92
C LEU A 206 21.88 -8.74 -6.43
N HIS A 207 21.82 -7.43 -6.24
CA HIS A 207 22.84 -6.48 -6.67
C HIS A 207 23.63 -5.93 -5.47
N ALA A 208 23.24 -6.30 -4.24
CA ALA A 208 23.95 -5.92 -3.04
C ALA A 208 25.37 -6.50 -3.04
N THR A 209 26.34 -5.66 -2.70
CA THR A 209 27.76 -6.02 -2.57
C THR A 209 28.16 -6.33 -1.13
N VAL A 210 27.17 -6.46 -0.25
CA VAL A 210 27.31 -6.75 1.19
C VAL A 210 26.56 -8.03 1.54
N ASP A 211 26.77 -8.56 2.75
CA ASP A 211 25.98 -9.68 3.25
C ASP A 211 24.52 -9.25 3.48
N ILE A 212 23.62 -9.67 2.57
CA ILE A 212 22.21 -9.30 2.67
C ILE A 212 21.48 -9.93 3.86
N VAL A 213 22.02 -11.01 4.44
CA VAL A 213 21.41 -11.65 5.61
C VAL A 213 21.63 -10.75 6.82
N GLY A 214 22.87 -10.37 7.10
CA GLY A 214 23.25 -9.56 8.24
C GLY A 214 23.47 -10.41 9.50
N GLU A 215 24.50 -10.06 10.26
CA GLU A 215 25.07 -10.91 11.31
C GLU A 215 24.11 -11.29 12.45
N GLN A 216 23.14 -10.45 12.78
CA GLN A 216 22.23 -10.66 13.91
C GLN A 216 20.91 -11.32 13.52
N THR A 217 20.67 -11.51 12.22
CA THR A 217 19.33 -11.80 11.68
C THR A 217 18.76 -13.12 12.18
N ASP A 218 19.56 -14.19 12.23
CA ASP A 218 19.09 -15.49 12.70
C ASP A 218 18.75 -15.50 14.19
N ASP A 219 19.57 -14.83 15.00
CA ASP A 219 19.34 -14.73 16.44
C ASP A 219 18.10 -13.90 16.77
N VAL A 220 17.91 -12.79 16.03
CA VAL A 220 16.72 -11.95 16.15
C VAL A 220 15.47 -12.69 15.71
N ILE A 221 15.50 -13.40 14.57
CA ILE A 221 14.35 -14.22 14.13
C ILE A 221 14.00 -15.28 15.18
N ARG A 222 14.99 -16.02 15.68
CA ARG A 222 14.78 -17.08 16.69
C ARG A 222 14.14 -16.50 17.95
N ARG A 223 14.69 -15.40 18.47
CA ARG A 223 14.20 -14.72 19.67
C ARG A 223 12.77 -14.24 19.48
N GLU A 224 12.51 -13.44 18.44
CA GLU A 224 11.19 -12.83 18.24
C GLU A 224 10.11 -13.87 17.90
N SER A 225 10.46 -14.96 17.19
CA SER A 225 9.54 -16.07 16.94
C SER A 225 9.23 -16.86 18.22
N SER A 226 10.22 -17.10 19.08
CA SER A 226 10.05 -17.81 20.35
C SER A 226 9.15 -17.05 21.32
N ASP A 227 9.36 -15.73 21.43
CA ASP A 227 8.66 -14.85 22.38
C ASP A 227 7.24 -14.47 21.91
N ALA A 228 6.97 -14.58 20.60
CA ALA A 228 5.67 -14.26 20.04
C ALA A 228 4.62 -15.34 20.34
N ALA A 229 3.37 -14.91 20.48
CA ALA A 229 2.24 -15.83 20.55
C ALA A 229 1.91 -16.43 19.17
N ILE A 230 2.22 -15.70 18.10
CA ILE A 230 1.95 -16.09 16.72
C ILE A 230 3.18 -15.76 15.86
N THR A 231 3.69 -16.74 15.12
CA THR A 231 4.72 -16.53 14.09
C THR A 231 4.08 -16.62 12.70
N LEU A 232 3.85 -15.48 12.06
CA LEU A 232 3.29 -15.38 10.71
C LEU A 232 4.41 -15.24 9.66
N VAL A 233 4.51 -16.22 8.77
CA VAL A 233 5.42 -16.18 7.61
C VAL A 233 4.69 -15.68 6.36
N ALA A 234 5.27 -14.70 5.66
CA ALA A 234 4.70 -14.16 4.41
C ALA A 234 5.72 -13.43 3.52
N TRP A 235 6.87 -14.06 3.22
CA TRP A 235 7.95 -13.48 2.41
C TRP A 235 7.75 -13.56 0.88
N GLY A 236 6.69 -14.20 0.39
CA GLY A 236 6.41 -14.28 -1.04
C GLY A 236 7.37 -15.16 -1.84
N SER A 237 7.29 -15.08 -3.17
CA SER A 237 7.98 -15.98 -4.11
C SER A 237 9.30 -15.42 -4.65
N HIS A 238 10.00 -14.56 -3.91
CA HIS A 238 11.29 -14.05 -4.37
C HIS A 238 12.31 -15.18 -4.51
N ARG A 239 13.15 -15.14 -5.56
CA ARG A 239 14.06 -16.25 -5.91
C ARG A 239 15.10 -16.60 -4.85
N LEU A 240 15.49 -15.63 -4.02
CA LEU A 240 16.39 -15.88 -2.88
C LEU A 240 15.66 -16.44 -1.64
N ALA A 241 14.33 -16.37 -1.59
CA ALA A 241 13.59 -16.70 -0.38
C ALA A 241 13.64 -18.20 -0.06
N THR A 242 13.59 -19.08 -1.06
CA THR A 242 13.52 -20.53 -0.85
C THR A 242 14.76 -21.08 -0.14
N SER A 243 15.96 -20.74 -0.61
CA SER A 243 17.21 -21.17 0.02
C SER A 243 17.32 -20.61 1.43
N ARG A 244 17.00 -19.32 1.62
CA ARG A 244 17.05 -18.69 2.94
C ARG A 244 16.02 -19.26 3.92
N ALA A 245 14.80 -19.54 3.46
CA ALA A 245 13.75 -20.12 4.28
C ALA A 245 14.13 -21.49 4.83
N SER A 246 14.90 -22.30 4.10
CA SER A 246 15.36 -23.61 4.59
C SER A 246 16.24 -23.52 5.85
N ILE A 247 16.94 -22.40 6.04
CA ILE A 247 17.78 -22.12 7.21
C ILE A 247 16.93 -21.53 8.34
N VAL A 248 15.96 -20.67 7.98
CA VAL A 248 15.13 -19.94 8.95
C VAL A 248 14.03 -20.81 9.56
N LEU A 249 13.37 -21.68 8.79
CA LEU A 249 12.23 -22.47 9.25
C LEU A 249 12.52 -23.30 10.52
N PRO A 250 13.68 -23.97 10.66
CA PRO A 250 14.06 -24.67 11.89
C PRO A 250 14.19 -23.76 13.13
N LEU A 251 14.33 -22.44 12.95
CA LEU A 251 14.44 -21.47 14.04
C LEU A 251 13.07 -21.01 14.55
N LEU A 252 11.98 -21.33 13.84
CA LEU A 252 10.66 -20.77 14.09
C LEU A 252 9.81 -21.64 15.02
N ARG A 253 9.05 -20.99 15.90
CA ARG A 253 8.06 -21.65 16.74
C ARG A 253 6.70 -21.63 16.06
N HIS A 254 6.22 -22.81 15.67
CA HIS A 254 4.88 -23.06 15.08
C HIS A 254 4.48 -22.04 14.00
N PRO A 255 5.23 -21.94 12.88
CA PRO A 255 4.96 -20.95 11.86
C PRO A 255 3.58 -21.17 11.22
N VAL A 256 2.85 -20.08 11.01
CA VAL A 256 1.58 -20.03 10.29
C VAL A 256 1.69 -19.15 9.06
N CYS A 257 0.85 -19.39 8.07
CA CYS A 257 0.70 -18.56 6.88
C CYS A 257 -0.77 -18.25 6.62
N VAL A 258 -1.03 -17.28 5.73
CA VAL A 258 -2.38 -16.95 5.23
C VAL A 258 -2.69 -17.62 3.88
N GLY A 259 -1.67 -18.13 3.20
CA GLY A 259 -1.76 -18.77 1.89
C GLY A 259 -0.38 -19.21 1.42
N ILE A 260 -0.37 -20.06 0.40
CA ILE A 260 0.85 -20.58 -0.23
C ILE A 260 0.77 -20.28 -1.73
N THR A 261 1.87 -19.83 -2.31
CA THR A 261 1.98 -19.54 -3.75
C THR A 261 2.17 -20.84 -4.55
N LYS A 262 2.11 -20.76 -5.88
CA LYS A 262 2.39 -21.92 -6.75
C LYS A 262 3.80 -22.50 -6.55
N SER A 263 4.76 -21.69 -6.10
CA SER A 263 6.14 -22.11 -5.82
C SER A 263 6.33 -22.70 -4.42
N GLY A 264 5.27 -22.88 -3.64
CA GLY A 264 5.34 -23.40 -2.28
C GLY A 264 5.75 -22.38 -1.21
N SER A 265 5.93 -21.10 -1.58
CA SER A 265 6.32 -20.04 -0.64
C SER A 265 5.08 -19.44 0.06
N PRO A 266 5.19 -18.87 1.28
CA PRO A 266 4.06 -18.24 1.93
C PRO A 266 3.69 -16.95 1.20
N SER A 267 2.41 -16.80 0.87
CA SER A 267 1.89 -15.68 0.08
C SER A 267 2.09 -14.34 0.80
N HIS A 268 2.60 -13.35 0.07
CA HIS A 268 2.77 -12.00 0.61
C HIS A 268 1.43 -11.39 1.06
N PRO A 269 1.38 -10.61 2.17
CA PRO A 269 0.11 -10.19 2.76
C PRO A 269 -0.80 -9.39 1.82
N LEU A 270 -0.23 -8.58 0.92
CA LEU A 270 -0.99 -7.74 0.00
C LEU A 270 -1.87 -8.54 -0.98
N PHE A 271 -1.46 -9.75 -1.33
CA PHE A 271 -2.22 -10.62 -2.24
C PHE A 271 -3.29 -11.46 -1.53
N MET A 272 -3.41 -11.33 -0.21
CA MET A 272 -4.35 -12.11 0.60
C MET A 272 -5.49 -11.23 1.12
N PRO A 273 -6.75 -11.72 1.15
CA PRO A 273 -7.87 -10.92 1.64
C PRO A 273 -7.72 -10.61 3.14
N ALA A 274 -8.29 -9.50 3.60
CA ALA A 274 -8.28 -9.15 5.03
C ALA A 274 -8.91 -10.24 5.92
N ALA A 275 -9.89 -10.98 5.38
CA ALA A 275 -10.55 -12.10 6.03
C ALA A 275 -9.76 -13.43 6.01
N ALA A 276 -8.55 -13.46 5.44
CA ALA A 276 -7.72 -14.67 5.42
C ALA A 276 -7.46 -15.18 6.85
N ARG A 277 -7.60 -16.50 7.01
CA ARG A 277 -7.36 -17.21 8.28
C ARG A 277 -5.95 -17.78 8.27
N PHE A 278 -5.34 -17.80 9.45
CA PHE A 278 -4.05 -18.45 9.65
C PHE A 278 -4.19 -19.97 9.56
N LYS A 279 -3.19 -20.59 8.94
CA LYS A 279 -3.05 -22.04 8.79
C LYS A 279 -1.60 -22.42 9.09
N PRO A 280 -1.32 -23.61 9.61
CA PRO A 280 0.05 -24.10 9.74
C PRO A 280 0.79 -23.96 8.41
N TYR A 281 2.02 -23.44 8.45
CA TYR A 281 2.91 -23.44 7.30
C TYR A 281 3.64 -24.80 7.23
N PRO A 282 3.61 -25.50 6.08
CA PRO A 282 4.19 -26.84 5.94
C PRO A 282 5.72 -26.86 5.93
#